data_AF-A0A3B9K886-F1
#
_entry.id   AF-A0A3B9K886-F1
#
_cell.length_a   1.000
_cell.length_b   1.000
_cell.length_c   1.000
_cell.angle_alpha   90.00
_cell.angle_beta   90.00
_cell.angle_gamma   90.00
#
_symmetry.space_group_name_H-M   'P 1'
#
loop_
_entity.id
_entity.type
_entity.pdbx_description
1 polymer ?
#
loop_
_entity_poly.entity_id
_entity_poly.type
_entity_poly.pdbx_seq_one_letter_code
_entity_poly.pdbx_strand_id
1 'polypeptide(L)'
;MRKRIALCLLAVMITVMSVSPAMAGEWKVGNNGRWWFLNSDGSYPKSGMYNIGEQSFIFDGAGYLLESQWTKLSDGNWYYCLPGGYVAKNQWVGDYYVGWNGAMVTNTWVGDYFVGADGKWNPNAKK
;
A
#
# COMPACT_ATOMS: atom_id res chain seq x y z
N MET A 1 28.94 1.40 -23.84
CA MET A 1 28.38 0.75 -22.63
C MET A 1 26.88 0.95 -22.63
N ARG A 2 26.14 -0.16 -22.81
CA ARG A 2 24.74 -0.16 -23.26
C ARG A 2 23.79 -0.11 -22.06
N LYS A 3 23.08 1.00 -21.88
CA LYS A 3 21.95 1.11 -20.94
C LYS A 3 20.76 0.38 -21.58
N ARG A 4 20.47 -0.83 -21.10
CA ARG A 4 19.28 -1.59 -21.48
C ARG A 4 18.11 -1.06 -20.65
N ILE A 5 17.16 -0.44 -21.34
CA ILE A 5 15.88 0.01 -20.80
C ILE A 5 15.11 -1.24 -20.41
N ALA A 6 14.85 -1.42 -19.11
CA ALA A 6 14.05 -2.51 -18.59
C ALA A 6 12.58 -2.28 -19.00
N LEU A 7 12.11 -3.17 -19.87
CA LEU A 7 10.74 -3.26 -20.34
C LEU A 7 9.87 -3.75 -19.17
N CYS A 8 9.01 -2.88 -18.62
CA CYS A 8 7.94 -3.28 -17.72
C CYS A 8 6.96 -4.18 -18.47
N LEU A 9 7.13 -5.49 -18.33
CA LEU A 9 6.13 -6.47 -18.70
C LEU A 9 4.99 -6.38 -17.68
N LEU A 10 3.93 -5.64 -18.05
CA LEU A 10 2.59 -5.86 -17.52
C LEU A 10 2.16 -7.27 -17.95
N ALA A 11 2.53 -8.27 -17.16
CA ALA A 11 1.96 -9.59 -17.26
C ALA A 11 0.61 -9.57 -16.54
N VAL A 12 -0.46 -9.55 -17.34
CA VAL A 12 -1.76 -10.06 -16.91
C VAL A 12 -1.58 -11.55 -16.62
N MET A 13 -1.61 -11.92 -15.34
CA MET A 13 -1.90 -13.28 -14.91
C MET A 13 -3.00 -13.22 -13.86
N ILE A 14 -4.26 -13.30 -14.31
CA ILE A 14 -5.32 -13.86 -13.47
C ILE A 14 -5.18 -15.38 -13.61
N THR A 15 -4.25 -15.96 -12.88
CA THR A 15 -4.33 -17.38 -12.54
C THR A 15 -5.26 -17.48 -11.35
N VAL A 16 -6.40 -18.15 -11.52
CA VAL A 16 -7.31 -18.46 -10.42
C VAL A 16 -6.64 -19.56 -9.58
N MET A 17 -5.72 -19.16 -8.69
CA MET A 17 -5.18 -20.05 -7.68
C MET A 17 -6.22 -20.14 -6.55
N SER A 18 -7.02 -21.19 -6.59
CA SER A 18 -7.90 -21.58 -5.50
C SER A 18 -7.05 -21.97 -4.29
N VAL A 19 -6.74 -21.00 -3.43
CA VAL A 19 -6.28 -21.24 -2.07
C VAL A 19 -7.28 -20.59 -1.13
N SER A 20 -8.18 -21.40 -0.60
CA SER A 20 -9.00 -21.02 0.54
C SER A 20 -8.35 -21.52 1.82
N PRO A 21 -7.77 -20.62 2.64
CA PRO A 21 -7.92 -20.66 4.08
C PRO A 21 -9.05 -19.70 4.47
N ALA A 22 -9.90 -20.09 5.42
CA ALA A 22 -11.08 -19.36 5.87
C ALA A 22 -10.76 -17.89 6.22
N MET A 23 -11.07 -16.97 5.32
CA MET A 23 -11.13 -15.56 5.65
C MET A 23 -12.47 -15.32 6.30
N ALA A 24 -12.48 -14.68 7.46
CA ALA A 24 -13.70 -14.34 8.19
C ALA A 24 -14.49 -13.22 7.49
N GLY A 25 -14.52 -13.19 6.14
CA GLY A 25 -15.17 -12.19 5.30
C GLY A 25 -14.89 -12.36 3.79
N GLU A 26 -15.56 -11.56 2.96
CA GLU A 26 -15.50 -11.59 1.50
C GLU A 26 -15.30 -10.19 0.90
N TRP A 27 -14.54 -10.11 -0.20
CA TRP A 27 -14.39 -8.87 -0.98
C TRP A 27 -15.62 -8.64 -1.86
N LYS A 28 -16.14 -7.42 -1.86
CA LYS A 28 -17.29 -6.99 -2.65
C LYS A 28 -17.01 -5.73 -3.43
N VAL A 29 -17.72 -5.56 -4.54
CA VAL A 29 -17.72 -4.34 -5.34
C VAL A 29 -19.04 -3.60 -5.09
N GLY A 30 -18.97 -2.34 -4.65
CA GLY A 30 -20.14 -1.50 -4.47
C GLY A 30 -20.69 -0.95 -5.80
N ASN A 31 -21.86 -0.32 -5.77
CA ASN A 31 -22.50 0.26 -6.96
C ASN A 31 -21.67 1.36 -7.63
N ASN A 32 -20.70 1.93 -6.92
CA ASN A 32 -19.75 2.92 -7.41
C ASN A 32 -18.49 2.29 -8.05
N GLY A 33 -18.45 0.96 -8.20
CA GLY A 33 -17.29 0.23 -8.74
C GLY A 33 -16.12 0.10 -7.77
N ARG A 34 -16.25 0.57 -6.52
CA ARG A 34 -15.18 0.52 -5.52
C ARG A 34 -15.28 -0.73 -4.66
N TRP A 35 -14.14 -1.29 -4.31
CA TRP A 35 -14.04 -2.47 -3.46
C TRP A 35 -14.32 -2.13 -1.99
N TRP A 36 -14.95 -3.05 -1.27
CA TRP A 36 -15.09 -3.06 0.19
C TRP A 36 -15.02 -4.49 0.70
N PHE A 37 -14.87 -4.68 2.01
CA PHE A 37 -14.74 -6.01 2.61
C PHE A 37 -15.90 -6.27 3.58
N LEU A 38 -16.61 -7.37 3.41
CA LEU A 38 -17.70 -7.77 4.31
C LEU A 38 -17.17 -8.86 5.24
N ASN A 39 -17.12 -8.58 6.54
CA ASN A 39 -16.81 -9.59 7.54
C ASN A 39 -17.97 -10.60 7.69
N SER A 40 -17.65 -11.78 8.18
CA SER A 40 -18.57 -12.91 8.41
C SER A 40 -19.64 -12.61 9.46
N ASP A 41 -19.37 -11.67 10.37
CA ASP A 41 -20.32 -11.15 11.34
C ASP A 41 -21.25 -10.06 10.76
N GLY A 42 -21.11 -9.75 9.46
CA GLY A 42 -21.86 -8.71 8.76
C GLY A 42 -21.28 -7.31 8.90
N SER A 43 -20.22 -7.11 9.69
CA SER A 43 -19.53 -5.82 9.82
C SER A 43 -18.59 -5.56 8.62
N TYR A 44 -17.99 -4.37 8.55
CA TYR A 44 -17.01 -4.04 7.53
C TYR A 44 -15.97 -3.03 8.05
N PRO A 45 -14.72 -3.10 7.56
CA PRO A 45 -13.68 -2.14 7.92
C PRO A 45 -13.97 -0.77 7.31
N LYS A 46 -13.68 0.28 8.07
CA LYS A 46 -13.74 1.68 7.61
C LYS A 46 -12.76 2.53 8.39
N SER A 47 -12.40 3.69 7.83
CA SER A 47 -11.62 4.72 8.51
C SER A 47 -10.29 4.23 9.10
N GLY A 48 -9.51 3.43 8.35
CA GLY A 48 -8.24 2.96 8.88
C GLY A 48 -7.63 1.79 8.11
N MET A 49 -6.52 1.30 8.66
CA MET A 49 -5.79 0.15 8.16
C MET A 49 -6.25 -1.13 8.85
N TYR A 50 -6.48 -2.18 8.07
CA TYR A 50 -6.89 -3.49 8.55
C TYR A 50 -6.04 -4.57 7.89
N ASN A 51 -5.68 -5.59 8.66
CA ASN A 51 -5.02 -6.78 8.14
C ASN A 51 -6.09 -7.78 7.69
N ILE A 52 -6.04 -8.16 6.42
CA ILE A 52 -6.95 -9.10 5.79
C ILE A 52 -6.06 -10.19 5.19
N GLY A 53 -6.00 -11.34 5.85
CA GLY A 53 -4.94 -12.32 5.64
C GLY A 53 -3.58 -11.77 6.10
N GLU A 54 -2.53 -11.99 5.32
CA GLU A 54 -1.18 -11.48 5.60
C GLU A 54 -0.96 -10.03 5.12
N GLN A 55 -1.95 -9.45 4.43
CA GLN A 55 -1.85 -8.16 3.78
C GLN A 55 -2.61 -7.07 4.53
N SER A 56 -2.10 -5.84 4.45
CA SER A 56 -2.74 -4.67 5.05
C SER A 56 -3.43 -3.83 3.97
N PHE A 57 -4.63 -3.34 4.27
CA PHE A 57 -5.47 -2.52 3.38
C PHE A 57 -6.00 -1.32 4.14
N ILE A 58 -6.19 -0.19 3.46
CA ILE A 58 -6.74 1.04 4.05
C ILE A 58 -8.11 1.32 3.46
N PHE A 59 -9.08 1.57 4.32
CA PHE A 59 -10.46 1.89 3.94
C PHE A 59 -10.80 3.33 4.30
N ASP A 60 -11.53 3.99 3.40
CA ASP A 60 -12.05 5.34 3.62
C ASP A 60 -13.18 5.37 4.67
N GLY A 61 -13.72 6.57 4.92
CA GLY A 61 -14.78 6.75 5.91
C GLY A 61 -16.10 6.02 5.61
N ALA A 62 -16.33 5.68 4.34
CA ALA A 62 -17.50 4.93 3.89
C ALA A 62 -17.25 3.41 3.88
N GLY A 63 -16.01 2.96 4.10
CA GLY A 63 -15.63 1.55 4.08
C GLY A 63 -15.16 1.06 2.72
N TYR A 64 -14.88 1.95 1.78
CA TYR A 64 -14.31 1.57 0.48
C TYR A 64 -12.79 1.56 0.54
N LEU A 65 -12.20 0.58 -0.14
CA LEU A 65 -10.77 0.41 -0.29
C LEU A 65 -10.15 1.64 -0.96
N LEU A 66 -9.03 2.09 -0.41
CA LEU A 66 -8.13 3.03 -1.05
C LEU A 66 -7.12 2.26 -1.90
N GLU A 67 -6.89 2.75 -3.11
CA GLU A 67 -5.86 2.21 -4.01
C GLU A 67 -5.18 3.34 -4.78
N SER A 68 -3.95 3.07 -5.21
CA SER A 68 -3.12 3.98 -6.03
C SER A 68 -3.01 5.41 -5.48
N GLN A 69 -2.85 5.57 -4.17
CA GLN A 69 -2.81 6.89 -3.53
C GLN A 69 -2.07 6.91 -2.20
N TRP A 70 -1.53 8.09 -1.88
CA TRP A 70 -1.05 8.41 -0.54
C TRP A 70 -2.22 8.76 0.38
N THR A 71 -2.16 8.29 1.61
CA THR A 71 -3.14 8.62 2.65
C THR A 71 -2.46 8.78 4.00
N LYS A 72 -2.95 9.72 4.81
CA LYS A 72 -2.46 9.96 6.16
C LYS A 72 -3.45 9.35 7.15
N LEU A 73 -2.96 8.48 8.03
CA LEU A 73 -3.79 7.86 9.06
C LEU A 73 -3.81 8.71 10.34
N SER A 74 -4.69 8.33 11.27
CA SER A 74 -4.89 9.03 12.55
C SER A 74 -3.67 9.01 13.47
N ASP A 75 -2.73 8.08 13.24
CA ASP A 75 -1.44 8.03 13.93
C ASP A 75 -0.46 9.13 13.46
N GLY A 76 -0.85 9.91 12.44
CA GLY A 76 -0.05 10.99 11.88
C GLY A 76 0.93 10.56 10.81
N ASN A 77 1.00 9.27 10.47
CA ASN A 77 1.92 8.74 9.47
C ASN A 77 1.27 8.69 8.07
N TRP A 78 2.12 8.81 7.05
CA TRP A 78 1.72 8.65 5.66
C TRP A 78 1.94 7.21 5.20
N TYR A 79 1.00 6.72 4.40
CA TYR A 79 1.02 5.38 3.82
C TYR A 79 0.67 5.46 2.34
N TYR A 80 1.20 4.55 1.54
CA TYR A 80 0.84 4.43 0.14
C TYR A 80 0.06 3.14 -0.12
N CYS A 81 -1.11 3.27 -0.74
CA CYS A 81 -1.90 2.16 -1.23
C CYS A 81 -1.48 1.87 -2.69
N LEU A 82 -0.95 0.69 -2.95
CA LEU A 82 -0.58 0.21 -4.29
C LEU A 82 -1.83 0.00 -5.17
N PRO A 83 -1.65 -0.21 -6.49
CA PRO A 83 -2.72 -0.78 -7.32
C PRO A 83 -3.21 -2.10 -6.69
N GLY A 84 -4.53 -2.27 -6.57
CA GLY A 84 -5.13 -3.40 -5.84
C GLY A 84 -5.25 -3.19 -4.32
N GLY A 85 -4.88 -2.01 -3.81
CA GLY A 85 -5.16 -1.55 -2.45
C GLY A 85 -4.25 -2.06 -1.33
N TYR A 86 -3.24 -2.87 -1.67
CA TYR A 86 -2.21 -3.31 -0.72
C TYR A 86 -1.41 -2.11 -0.18
N VAL A 87 -1.16 -2.07 1.13
CA VAL A 87 -0.24 -1.08 1.71
C VAL A 87 1.19 -1.42 1.31
N ALA A 88 1.88 -0.47 0.68
CA ALA A 88 3.28 -0.60 0.32
C ALA A 88 4.15 -0.73 1.59
N LYS A 89 5.12 -1.65 1.58
CA LYS A 89 6.07 -1.88 2.68
C LYS A 89 7.47 -2.11 2.12
N ASN A 90 8.49 -1.65 2.85
CA ASN A 90 9.92 -1.85 2.55
C ASN A 90 10.33 -1.46 1.12
N GLN A 91 9.79 -0.38 0.57
CA GLN A 91 10.04 -0.01 -0.84
C GLN A 91 9.98 1.49 -1.07
N TRP A 92 10.55 1.91 -2.20
CA TRP A 92 10.41 3.27 -2.72
C TRP A 92 9.07 3.44 -3.43
N VAL A 93 8.43 4.60 -3.20
CA VAL A 93 7.23 5.06 -3.89
C VAL A 93 7.51 6.48 -4.37
N GLY A 94 7.90 6.62 -5.64
CA GLY A 94 8.44 7.88 -6.16
C GLY A 94 9.70 8.28 -5.41
N ASP A 95 9.74 9.51 -4.91
CA ASP A 95 10.88 10.06 -4.14
C ASP A 95 10.81 9.74 -2.64
N TYR A 96 9.88 8.90 -2.20
CA TYR A 96 9.64 8.61 -0.78
C TYR A 96 9.88 7.12 -0.50
N TYR A 97 10.28 6.78 0.72
CA TYR A 97 10.44 5.40 1.14
C TYR A 97 9.43 5.05 2.24
N VAL A 98 8.79 3.88 2.11
CA VAL A 98 7.91 3.32 3.15
C VAL A 98 8.61 2.17 3.87
N GLY A 99 8.58 2.21 5.20
CA GLY A 99 9.25 1.25 6.07
C GLY A 99 8.54 -0.10 6.15
N TRP A 100 9.01 -0.94 7.08
CA TRP A 100 8.50 -2.31 7.26
C TRP A 100 7.04 -2.37 7.71
N ASN A 101 6.58 -1.37 8.46
CA ASN A 101 5.19 -1.21 8.88
C ASN A 101 4.35 -0.44 7.83
N GLY A 102 4.95 -0.04 6.70
CA GLY A 102 4.32 0.72 5.63
C GLY A 102 4.25 2.23 5.84
N ALA A 103 4.68 2.73 7.02
CA ALA A 103 4.75 4.16 7.26
C ALA A 103 5.88 4.79 6.45
N MET A 104 5.64 5.96 5.86
CA MET A 104 6.65 6.77 5.21
C MET A 104 7.73 7.13 6.22
N VAL A 105 8.98 6.86 5.89
CA VAL A 105 10.12 7.20 6.75
C VAL A 105 10.55 8.64 6.45
N THR A 106 11.02 9.34 7.49
CA THR A 106 11.44 10.74 7.41
C THR A 106 12.73 10.94 8.18
N ASN A 107 13.53 11.90 7.75
CA ASN A 107 14.72 12.39 8.45
C ASN A 107 15.71 11.26 8.82
N THR A 108 15.96 10.34 7.90
CA THR A 108 16.78 9.16 8.15
C THR A 108 17.44 8.64 6.86
N TRP A 109 18.44 7.78 7.03
CA TRP A 109 19.10 7.07 5.93
C TRP A 109 18.39 5.74 5.65
N VAL A 110 18.08 5.50 4.38
CA VAL A 110 17.58 4.23 3.84
C VAL A 110 18.65 3.69 2.90
N GLY A 111 19.44 2.71 3.36
CA GLY A 111 20.65 2.33 2.64
C GLY A 111 21.55 3.56 2.47
N ASP A 112 21.94 3.88 1.23
CA ASP A 112 22.78 5.04 0.90
C ASP A 112 21.99 6.31 0.50
N TYR A 113 20.67 6.30 0.71
CA TYR A 113 19.80 7.41 0.34
C TYR A 113 19.25 8.08 1.60
N PHE A 114 19.42 9.40 1.74
CA PHE A 114 18.82 10.14 2.84
C PHE A 114 17.45 10.66 2.46
N VAL A 115 16.45 10.49 3.31
CA VAL A 115 15.15 11.16 3.19
C VAL A 115 15.06 12.31 4.18
N GLY A 116 14.58 13.47 3.72
CA GLY A 116 14.44 14.68 4.53
C GLY A 116 13.32 14.62 5.56
N ALA A 117 13.14 15.72 6.29
CA ALA A 117 12.04 15.86 7.26
C ALA A 117 10.64 15.81 6.62
N ASP A 118 10.54 16.13 5.34
CA ASP A 118 9.35 15.97 4.50
C ASP A 118 9.20 14.54 3.93
N GLY A 119 10.15 13.65 4.23
CA GLY A 119 10.21 12.28 3.72
C GLY A 119 10.76 12.14 2.31
N LYS A 120 11.06 13.26 1.63
CA LYS A 120 11.53 13.24 0.25
C LYS A 120 13.02 12.89 0.20
N TRP A 121 13.41 12.05 -0.74
CA TRP A 121 14.80 11.74 -1.00
C TRP A 121 15.61 13.01 -1.32
N ASN A 122 16.71 13.18 -0.61
CA ASN A 122 17.71 14.21 -0.85
C ASN A 122 18.96 13.61 -1.52
N PRO A 123 19.14 13.82 -2.85
CA PRO A 123 20.29 13.28 -3.57
C PRO A 123 21.62 13.95 -3.20
N ASN A 124 21.60 15.09 -2.51
CA ASN A 124 22.80 15.85 -2.14
C ASN A 124 23.28 15.53 -0.72
N ALA A 125 22.56 14.70 0.03
CA ALA A 125 22.95 14.31 1.38
C ALA A 125 24.23 13.44 1.35
N LYS A 126 25.07 13.59 2.38
CA LYS A 126 26.32 12.85 2.53
C LYS A 126 26.38 12.21 3.92
N LYS A 127 26.75 10.93 3.97
CA LYS A 127 27.05 10.21 5.22
C LYS A 127 28.42 10.59 5.76
#